data_AF-A0A645EEQ1-F1
#
_entry.id   AF-A0A645EEQ1-F1
#
_cell.length_a   1.000
_cell.length_b   1.000
_cell.length_c   1.000
_cell.angle_alpha   90.00
_cell.angle_beta   90.00
_cell.angle_gamma   90.00
#
_symmetry.space_group_name_H-M   'P 1'
#
loop_
_entity.id
_entity.type
_entity.pdbx_description
1 polymer ?
#
loop_
_entity_poly.entity_id
_entity_poly.type
_entity_poly.pdbx_seq_one_letter_code
_entity_poly.pdbx_strand_id
1 'polypeptide(L)'
;MGTSLEFNKGNTKKVKVMAILETSPFYYMGSGRALNLISTKEVVENLVGEGELKPTSLDIQIKDPKEEIQAKEKIEDKIKVNPALMIINNIDENRKAKSSILMIQILLYGFVTVVSLIGSVNIINTLTTNIILRKKEFSTLKSIGLTQKGLKKIIVLEGLLYGVVGTIYGAIIGTGLSYLMGGGMNAAREFKWVVPWNAIGIAGVAALVIGYLSVLAPLKRIGNENLIEGIREDF
;
A
#
# COMPACT_ATOMS: atom_id res chain seq x y z
N MET A 1 15.43 -15.50 -35.49
CA MET A 1 16.50 -16.48 -35.24
C MET A 1 16.07 -17.36 -34.07
N GLY A 2 15.54 -18.55 -34.36
CA GLY A 2 15.06 -19.48 -33.33
C GLY A 2 16.20 -20.32 -32.80
N THR A 3 16.58 -20.12 -31.55
CA THR A 3 17.56 -20.96 -30.85
C THR A 3 16.87 -22.26 -30.44
N SER A 4 17.07 -23.32 -31.21
CA SER A 4 16.75 -24.69 -30.78
C SER A 4 17.74 -25.10 -29.70
N LEU A 5 17.32 -25.03 -28.44
CA LEU A 5 18.05 -25.64 -27.32
C LEU A 5 17.92 -27.17 -27.45
N GLU A 6 18.96 -27.83 -27.96
CA GLU A 6 19.03 -29.29 -27.98
C GLU A 6 19.27 -29.84 -26.56
N PHE A 7 18.19 -30.18 -25.86
CA PHE A 7 18.24 -30.91 -24.59
C PHE A 7 18.33 -32.42 -24.84
N ASN A 8 19.42 -32.96 -25.41
CA ASN A 8 19.55 -34.43 -25.50
C ASN A 8 20.93 -34.98 -25.95
N LYS A 9 21.92 -35.03 -25.06
CA LYS A 9 23.13 -35.86 -25.26
C LYS A 9 23.36 -36.90 -24.14
N GLY A 10 22.34 -37.19 -23.33
CA GLY A 10 22.44 -38.14 -22.21
C GLY A 10 21.26 -39.11 -22.11
N ASN A 11 21.35 -40.09 -21.22
CA ASN A 11 20.26 -41.01 -20.88
C ASN A 11 19.06 -40.23 -20.33
N THR A 12 17.94 -40.24 -21.04
CA THR A 12 16.73 -39.54 -20.62
C THR A 12 15.85 -40.45 -19.77
N LYS A 13 15.63 -40.05 -18.52
CA LYS A 13 14.65 -40.71 -17.64
C LYS A 13 13.34 -39.94 -17.72
N LYS A 14 12.27 -40.62 -18.16
CA LYS A 14 10.93 -40.03 -18.26
C LYS A 14 10.28 -39.99 -16.88
N VAL A 15 9.70 -38.85 -16.52
CA VAL A 15 8.91 -38.67 -15.29
C VAL A 15 7.51 -38.20 -15.62
N LYS A 16 6.52 -38.65 -14.84
CA LYS A 16 5.14 -38.20 -14.96
C LYS A 16 4.95 -36.91 -14.16
N VAL A 17 4.56 -35.83 -14.83
CA VAL A 17 4.20 -34.56 -14.17
C VAL A 17 2.80 -34.70 -13.59
N MET A 18 2.69 -34.55 -12.27
CA MET A 18 1.41 -34.68 -11.55
C MET A 18 0.67 -33.35 -11.43
N ALA A 19 1.40 -32.26 -11.21
CA ALA A 19 0.86 -30.91 -11.11
C ALA A 19 1.95 -29.89 -11.46
N ILE A 20 1.53 -28.70 -11.88
CA ILE A 20 2.40 -27.53 -12.04
C ILE A 20 1.93 -26.50 -11.03
N LEU A 21 2.87 -26.00 -10.22
CA LEU A 21 2.59 -24.99 -9.21
C LEU A 21 3.05 -23.62 -9.73
N GLU A 22 2.20 -22.61 -9.57
CA GLU A 22 2.57 -21.21 -9.88
C GLU A 22 3.59 -20.67 -8.86
N THR A 23 3.56 -21.18 -7.63
CA THR A 23 4.43 -20.76 -6.53
C THR A 23 5.00 -21.97 -5.78
N SER A 24 6.24 -21.85 -5.31
CA SER A 24 6.86 -22.89 -4.48
C SER A 24 6.25 -22.87 -3.07
N PRO A 25 5.70 -23.98 -2.57
CA PRO A 25 5.20 -24.08 -1.19
C PRO A 25 6.34 -24.19 -0.16
N PHE A 26 7.55 -24.50 -0.61
CA PHE A 26 8.75 -24.60 0.23
C PHE A 26 9.65 -23.39 0.04
N TYR A 27 10.33 -22.99 1.12
CA TYR A 27 11.32 -21.93 1.09
C TYR A 27 12.49 -22.35 0.20
N TYR A 28 12.75 -21.60 -0.87
CA TYR A 28 13.80 -21.91 -1.83
C TYR A 28 14.83 -20.79 -1.87
N MET A 29 16.10 -21.13 -1.60
CA MET A 29 17.22 -20.21 -1.53
C MET A 29 18.01 -20.17 -2.86
N GLY A 30 17.31 -20.21 -4.00
CA GLY A 30 17.92 -20.21 -5.33
C GLY A 30 17.32 -19.17 -6.28
N SER A 31 18.09 -18.81 -7.30
CA SER A 31 17.66 -17.92 -8.38
C SER A 31 16.43 -18.54 -9.08
N GLY A 32 15.31 -17.81 -9.12
CA GLY A 32 14.04 -18.22 -9.76
C GLY A 32 14.11 -18.44 -11.28
N ARG A 33 15.32 -18.59 -11.84
CA ARG A 33 15.59 -18.90 -13.25
C ARG A 33 15.87 -20.39 -13.50
N ALA A 34 15.81 -21.24 -12.47
CA ALA A 34 15.98 -22.68 -12.59
C ALA A 34 14.63 -23.42 -12.49
N LEU A 35 14.52 -24.57 -13.14
CA LEU A 35 13.37 -25.46 -13.01
C LEU A 35 13.39 -26.11 -11.62
N ASN A 36 12.40 -25.80 -10.80
CA ASN A 36 12.23 -26.43 -9.49
C ASN A 36 11.33 -27.67 -9.63
N LEU A 37 11.82 -28.80 -9.14
CA LEU A 37 11.10 -30.07 -9.16
C LEU A 37 10.82 -30.49 -7.71
N ILE A 38 9.55 -30.72 -7.39
CA ILE A 38 9.13 -31.28 -6.10
C ILE A 38 8.77 -32.73 -6.35
N SER A 39 9.48 -33.63 -5.67
CA SER A 39 9.27 -35.06 -5.81
C SER A 39 9.62 -35.80 -4.52
N THR A 40 9.20 -37.06 -4.42
CA THR A 40 9.56 -37.94 -3.31
C THR A 40 11.02 -38.38 -3.43
N LYS A 41 11.66 -38.67 -2.29
CA LYS A 41 13.04 -39.18 -2.22
C LYS A 41 13.29 -40.32 -3.21
N GLU A 42 12.42 -41.33 -3.24
CA GLU A 42 12.53 -42.52 -4.10
C GLU A 42 12.61 -42.17 -5.59
N VAL A 43 11.79 -41.24 -6.07
CA VAL A 43 11.82 -40.80 -7.47
C VAL A 43 13.12 -40.05 -7.78
N VAL A 44 13.65 -39.25 -6.86
CA VAL A 44 14.91 -38.54 -7.08
C VAL A 44 16.11 -39.49 -7.07
N GLU A 45 16.14 -40.48 -6.19
CA GLU A 45 17.16 -41.53 -6.18
C GLU A 45 17.12 -42.34 -7.48
N ASN A 46 15.93 -42.67 -7.98
CA ASN A 46 15.76 -43.30 -9.28
C ASN A 46 16.25 -42.42 -10.44
N LEU A 47 16.30 -41.09 -10.30
CA LEU A 47 16.78 -40.18 -11.32
C LEU A 47 18.30 -40.01 -11.29
N VAL A 48 18.86 -39.69 -10.13
CA VAL A 48 20.27 -39.28 -9.95
C VAL A 48 21.19 -40.48 -9.66
N GLY A 49 20.65 -41.56 -9.07
CA GLY A 49 21.41 -42.69 -8.55
C GLY A 49 21.33 -42.77 -7.04
N GLU A 50 21.33 -43.99 -6.49
CA GLU A 50 21.33 -44.20 -5.03
C GLU A 50 22.59 -43.64 -4.39
N GLY A 51 22.43 -42.91 -3.28
CA GLY A 51 23.56 -42.38 -2.48
C GLY A 51 24.09 -41.00 -2.90
N GLU A 52 23.65 -40.43 -4.01
CA GLU A 52 24.05 -39.07 -4.42
C GLU A 52 23.23 -37.95 -3.75
N LEU A 53 22.16 -38.30 -3.04
CA LEU A 53 21.34 -37.33 -2.32
C LEU A 53 22.02 -36.82 -1.05
N LYS A 54 22.40 -35.54 -1.07
CA LYS A 54 22.90 -34.82 0.12
C LYS A 54 21.82 -33.87 0.64
N PRO A 55 21.12 -34.21 1.75
CA PRO A 55 20.14 -33.31 2.33
C PRO A 55 20.83 -32.02 2.76
N THR A 56 20.32 -30.88 2.27
CA THR A 56 20.92 -29.55 2.52
C THR A 56 20.16 -28.78 3.60
N SER A 57 18.88 -29.09 3.80
CA SER A 57 18.03 -28.46 4.82
C SER A 57 17.02 -29.46 5.38
N LEU A 58 16.54 -29.17 6.60
CA LEU A 58 15.43 -29.87 7.23
C LEU A 58 14.44 -28.81 7.72
N ASP A 59 13.25 -28.80 7.14
CA ASP A 59 12.18 -27.89 7.54
C ASP A 59 11.34 -28.53 8.65
N ILE A 60 11.15 -27.80 9.75
CA ILE A 60 10.34 -28.21 10.90
C ILE A 60 9.20 -27.22 11.05
N GLN A 61 7.97 -27.71 10.92
CA GLN A 61 6.78 -26.91 11.15
C GLN A 61 6.23 -27.15 12.55
N ILE A 62 6.13 -26.08 13.34
CA ILE A 62 5.54 -26.10 14.67
C ILE A 62 4.01 -25.97 14.52
N LYS A 63 3.24 -26.82 15.21
CA LYS A 63 1.77 -26.79 15.16
C LYS A 63 1.18 -25.56 15.87
N ASP A 64 1.72 -25.21 17.04
CA ASP A 64 1.32 -24.02 17.80
C ASP A 64 2.46 -22.97 17.81
N PRO A 65 2.26 -21.79 17.21
CA PRO A 65 3.24 -20.70 17.27
C PRO A 65 3.66 -20.27 18.68
N LYS A 66 2.85 -20.53 19.71
CA LYS A 66 3.20 -20.19 21.11
C LYS A 66 4.37 -21.02 21.65
N GLU A 67 4.58 -22.22 21.10
CA GLU A 67 5.67 -23.11 21.48
C GLU A 67 6.99 -22.78 20.76
N GLU A 68 7.00 -21.75 19.90
CA GLU A 68 8.17 -21.33 19.11
C GLU A 68 9.46 -21.26 19.95
N ILE A 69 9.41 -20.54 21.07
CA ILE A 69 10.59 -20.30 21.91
C ILE A 69 11.09 -21.62 22.50
N GLN A 70 10.20 -22.44 23.05
CA GLN A 70 10.55 -23.73 23.65
C GLN A 70 11.05 -24.73 22.60
N ALA A 71 10.43 -24.75 21.42
CA ALA A 71 10.85 -25.61 20.30
C ALA A 71 12.23 -25.19 19.79
N LYS A 72 12.47 -23.88 19.64
CA LYS A 72 13.77 -23.35 19.25
C LYS A 72 14.86 -23.76 20.23
N GLU A 73 14.65 -23.57 21.54
CA GLU A 73 15.61 -23.97 22.57
C GLU A 73 15.92 -25.47 22.53
N LYS A 74 14.89 -26.32 22.43
CA LYS A 74 15.05 -27.78 22.32
C LYS A 74 15.83 -28.20 21.06
N ILE A 75 15.65 -27.49 19.95
CA ILE A 75 16.38 -27.76 18.70
C ILE A 75 17.82 -27.27 18.86
N GLU A 76 18.04 -26.06 19.36
CA GLU A 76 19.37 -25.49 19.65
C GLU A 76 20.19 -26.42 20.53
N ASP A 77 19.62 -26.93 21.62
CA ASP A 77 20.31 -27.86 22.52
C ASP A 77 20.74 -29.16 21.82
N LYS A 78 19.95 -29.66 20.87
CA LYS A 78 20.28 -30.86 20.11
C LYS A 78 21.32 -30.63 19.03
N ILE A 79 21.40 -29.41 18.47
CA ILE A 79 22.32 -29.10 17.37
C ILE A 79 23.62 -28.42 17.80
N LYS A 80 23.72 -27.93 19.05
CA LYS A 80 24.94 -27.32 19.62
C LYS A 80 26.20 -28.18 19.43
N VAL A 81 26.03 -29.49 19.31
CA VAL A 81 27.10 -30.48 19.10
C VAL A 81 27.70 -30.41 17.69
N ASN A 82 27.00 -29.85 16.70
CA ASN A 82 27.45 -29.78 15.32
C ASN A 82 27.48 -28.34 14.80
N PRO A 83 28.68 -27.71 14.71
CA PRO A 83 28.82 -26.34 14.24
C PRO A 83 28.51 -26.14 12.74
N ALA A 84 28.31 -27.22 11.98
CA ALA A 84 27.89 -27.13 10.58
C ALA A 84 26.39 -26.90 10.40
N LEU A 85 25.59 -26.99 11.47
CA LEU A 85 24.14 -26.80 11.42
C LEU A 85 23.76 -25.37 11.84
N MET A 86 22.93 -24.71 11.01
CA MET A 86 22.34 -23.40 11.32
C MET A 86 20.83 -23.52 11.44
N ILE A 87 20.25 -22.81 12.41
CA ILE A 87 18.80 -22.70 12.56
C ILE A 87 18.35 -21.40 11.92
N ILE A 88 17.40 -21.52 11.01
CA ILE A 88 16.67 -20.39 10.44
C ILE A 88 15.27 -20.40 11.06
N ASN A 89 14.99 -19.43 11.94
CA ASN A 89 13.66 -19.28 12.53
C ASN A 89 12.82 -18.34 11.67
N ASN A 90 12.09 -18.92 10.72
CA ASN A 90 11.18 -18.18 9.85
C ASN A 90 10.05 -17.46 10.61
N ILE A 91 9.66 -17.89 11.82
CA ILE A 91 8.62 -17.20 12.60
C ILE A 91 9.15 -15.87 13.15
N ASP A 92 10.34 -15.88 13.73
CA ASP A 92 11.02 -14.67 14.22
C ASP A 92 11.40 -13.73 13.07
N GLU A 93 11.93 -14.25 11.95
CA GLU A 93 12.23 -13.41 10.78
C GLU A 93 10.98 -12.75 10.20
N ASN A 94 9.87 -13.49 10.06
CA ASN A 94 8.60 -12.91 9.63
C ASN A 94 8.07 -11.87 10.62
N ARG A 95 8.25 -12.08 11.93
CA ARG A 95 7.87 -11.10 12.95
C ARG A 95 8.70 -9.83 12.82
N LYS A 96 10.02 -9.93 12.68
CA LYS A 96 10.92 -8.79 12.46
C LYS A 96 10.59 -8.04 11.18
N ALA A 97 10.40 -8.76 10.06
CA ALA A 97 10.02 -8.16 8.79
C ALA A 97 8.68 -7.42 8.88
N LYS A 98 7.67 -8.02 9.52
CA LYS A 98 6.38 -7.35 9.79
C LYS A 98 6.55 -6.09 10.62
N SER A 99 7.34 -6.13 11.70
CA SER A 99 7.59 -4.96 12.54
C SER A 99 8.30 -3.84 11.77
N SER A 100 9.29 -4.16 10.94
CA SER A 100 9.97 -3.17 10.09
C SER A 100 9.01 -2.54 9.07
N ILE A 101 8.15 -3.35 8.43
CA ILE A 101 7.13 -2.85 7.50
C ILE A 101 6.15 -1.92 8.23
N LEU A 102 5.67 -2.31 9.42
CA LEU A 102 4.77 -1.49 10.23
C LEU A 102 5.41 -0.16 10.63
N MET A 103 6.69 -0.17 11.02
CA MET A 103 7.43 1.06 11.36
C MET A 103 7.48 2.04 10.18
N ILE A 104 7.80 1.54 8.98
CA ILE A 104 7.81 2.36 7.75
C ILE A 104 6.40 2.87 7.43
N GLN A 105 5.37 2.02 7.54
CA GLN A 105 3.98 2.43 7.31
C GLN A 105 3.56 3.56 8.26
N ILE A 106 3.85 3.44 9.55
CA ILE A 106 3.51 4.46 10.56
C ILE A 106 4.17 5.80 10.20
N LEU A 107 5.46 5.79 9.83
CA LEU A 107 6.18 7.00 9.44
C LEU A 107 5.57 7.65 8.19
N LEU A 108 5.28 6.85 7.15
CA LEU A 108 4.71 7.35 5.90
C LEU A 108 3.29 7.90 6.11
N TYR A 109 2.42 7.18 6.82
CA TYR A 109 1.07 7.66 7.12
C TYR A 109 1.08 8.89 8.04
N GLY A 110 2.05 8.97 8.95
CA GLY A 110 2.31 10.19 9.73
C GLY A 110 2.62 11.38 8.84
N PHE A 111 3.54 11.22 7.88
CA PHE A 111 3.88 12.27 6.93
C PHE A 111 2.69 12.68 6.05
N VAL A 112 1.94 11.70 5.52
CA VAL A 112 0.71 11.95 4.76
C VAL A 112 -0.29 12.76 5.59
N THR A 113 -0.44 12.45 6.88
CA THR A 113 -1.34 13.20 7.78
C THR A 113 -0.90 14.65 7.91
N VAL A 114 0.38 14.91 8.13
CA VAL A 114 0.92 16.29 8.25
C VAL A 114 0.73 17.08 6.95
N VAL A 115 1.09 16.50 5.81
CA VAL A 115 0.91 17.15 4.50
C VAL A 115 -0.57 17.42 4.22
N SER A 116 -1.45 16.47 4.55
CA SER A 116 -2.90 16.64 4.41
C SER A 116 -3.43 17.76 5.30
N LEU A 117 -2.91 17.90 6.53
CA LEU A 117 -3.27 18.99 7.44
C LEU A 117 -2.87 20.35 6.85
N ILE A 118 -1.63 20.47 6.36
CA ILE A 118 -1.12 21.69 5.72
C ILE A 118 -1.98 22.05 4.49
N GLY A 119 -2.30 21.06 3.65
CA GLY A 119 -3.19 21.25 2.51
C GLY A 119 -4.60 21.69 2.92
N SER A 120 -5.15 21.10 3.98
CA SER A 120 -6.47 21.46 4.52
C SER A 120 -6.53 22.93 4.97
N VAL A 121 -5.48 23.40 5.67
CA VAL A 121 -5.36 24.80 6.10
C VAL A 121 -5.21 25.73 4.90
N ASN A 122 -4.46 25.32 3.88
CA ASN A 122 -4.32 26.10 2.65
C ASN A 122 -5.69 26.29 1.96
N ILE A 123 -6.47 25.22 1.81
CA ILE A 123 -7.83 25.27 1.24
C ILE A 123 -8.74 26.20 2.06
N ILE A 124 -8.70 26.12 3.40
CA ILE A 124 -9.48 27.01 4.28
C ILE A 124 -9.14 28.48 4.00
N ASN A 125 -7.85 28.79 3.92
CA ASN A 125 -7.38 30.16 3.69
C ASN A 125 -7.79 30.66 2.29
N THR A 126 -7.65 29.83 1.26
CA THR A 126 -8.05 30.18 -0.11
C THR A 126 -9.55 30.43 -0.21
N LEU A 127 -10.38 29.52 0.34
CA LEU A 127 -11.83 29.66 0.33
C LEU A 127 -12.27 30.91 1.09
N THR A 128 -11.67 31.17 2.26
CA THR A 128 -11.97 32.36 3.05
C THR A 128 -11.70 33.63 2.25
N THR A 129 -10.53 33.72 1.62
CA THR A 129 -10.16 34.87 0.80
C THR A 129 -11.11 35.04 -0.39
N ASN A 130 -11.45 33.97 -1.11
CA ASN A 130 -12.36 34.02 -2.25
C ASN A 130 -13.76 34.54 -1.85
N ILE A 131 -14.28 34.04 -0.72
CA ILE A 131 -15.56 34.47 -0.17
C ILE A 131 -15.56 35.96 0.20
N ILE A 132 -14.48 36.45 0.82
CA ILE A 132 -14.35 37.86 1.19
C ILE A 132 -14.34 38.74 -0.06
N LEU A 133 -13.60 38.36 -1.10
CA LEU A 133 -13.56 39.09 -2.38
C LEU A 133 -14.94 39.15 -3.05
N ARG A 134 -15.76 38.10 -2.88
CA ARG A 134 -17.11 37.99 -3.45
C ARG A 134 -18.22 38.46 -2.51
N LYS A 135 -17.90 39.07 -1.36
CA LYS A 135 -18.89 39.57 -0.38
C LYS A 135 -19.92 40.50 -1.03
N LYS A 136 -19.48 41.41 -1.91
CA LYS A 136 -20.36 42.35 -2.63
C LYS A 136 -21.34 41.64 -3.58
N GLU A 137 -20.87 40.62 -4.31
CA GLU A 137 -21.73 39.80 -5.17
C GLU A 137 -22.80 39.07 -4.36
N PHE A 138 -22.41 38.48 -3.22
CA PHE A 138 -23.34 37.77 -2.34
C PHE A 138 -24.37 38.70 -1.70
N SER A 139 -24.00 39.93 -1.35
CA SER A 139 -24.94 40.96 -0.89
C SER A 139 -25.95 41.32 -1.97
N THR A 140 -25.51 41.53 -3.21
CA THR A 140 -26.42 41.79 -4.35
C THR A 140 -27.38 40.62 -4.58
N LEU A 141 -26.87 39.38 -4.54
CA LEU A 141 -27.72 38.19 -4.69
C LEU A 141 -28.75 38.05 -3.56
N LYS A 142 -28.38 38.41 -2.32
CA LYS A 142 -29.33 38.46 -1.20
C LYS A 142 -30.43 39.49 -1.45
N SER A 143 -30.12 40.66 -2.01
CA SER A 143 -31.12 41.69 -2.33
C SER A 143 -32.13 41.26 -3.41
N ILE A 144 -31.76 40.31 -4.28
CA ILE A 144 -32.64 39.74 -5.31
C ILE A 144 -33.41 38.50 -4.78
N GLY A 145 -33.21 38.11 -3.52
CA GLY A 145 -33.96 37.04 -2.85
C GLY A 145 -33.18 35.76 -2.56
N LEU A 146 -31.84 35.74 -2.68
CA LEU A 146 -31.03 34.57 -2.30
C LEU A 146 -31.13 34.32 -0.80
N THR A 147 -31.67 33.17 -0.42
CA THR A 147 -31.74 32.76 0.99
C THR A 147 -30.36 32.43 1.57
N GLN A 148 -30.20 32.58 2.89
CA GLN A 148 -28.98 32.20 3.61
C GLN A 148 -28.62 30.70 3.41
N LYS A 149 -29.63 29.83 3.25
CA LYS A 149 -29.43 28.41 2.93
C LYS A 149 -28.85 28.22 1.52
N GLY A 150 -29.28 29.03 0.56
CA GLY A 150 -28.74 29.04 -0.81
C GLY A 150 -27.27 29.45 -0.84
N LEU A 151 -26.91 30.51 -0.12
CA LEU A 151 -25.51 30.94 0.01
C LEU A 151 -24.63 29.84 0.62
N LYS A 152 -25.07 29.22 1.74
CA LYS A 152 -24.35 28.11 2.36
C LYS A 152 -24.15 26.94 1.39
N LYS A 153 -25.18 26.59 0.61
CA LYS A 153 -25.12 25.51 -0.36
C LYS A 153 -24.07 25.76 -1.44
N ILE A 154 -24.00 26.99 -1.97
CA ILE A 154 -23.00 27.37 -2.98
C ILE A 154 -21.58 27.18 -2.44
N ILE A 155 -21.32 27.70 -1.24
CA ILE A 155 -19.98 27.63 -0.65
C ILE A 155 -19.57 26.18 -0.34
N VAL A 156 -20.50 25.36 0.16
CA VAL A 156 -20.25 23.92 0.38
C VAL A 156 -19.94 23.20 -0.93
N LEU A 157 -20.68 23.53 -2.00
CA LEU A 157 -20.48 22.93 -3.31
C LEU A 157 -19.13 23.32 -3.91
N GLU A 158 -18.68 24.55 -3.69
CA GLU A 158 -17.35 25.02 -4.06
C GLU A 158 -16.24 24.22 -3.34
N GLY A 159 -16.34 24.06 -2.00
CA GLY A 159 -15.40 23.24 -1.24
C GLY A 159 -15.38 21.76 -1.66
N LEU A 160 -16.55 21.17 -1.96
CA LEU A 160 -16.64 19.81 -2.49
C LEU A 160 -16.00 19.69 -3.88
N LEU A 161 -16.20 20.69 -4.76
CA LEU A 161 -15.58 20.71 -6.08
C LEU A 161 -14.04 20.72 -5.97
N TYR A 162 -13.46 21.50 -5.06
CA TYR A 162 -12.02 21.45 -4.80
C TYR A 162 -11.56 20.05 -4.36
N GLY A 163 -12.33 19.37 -3.50
CA GLY A 163 -12.04 17.99 -3.09
C GLY A 163 -12.11 16.99 -4.26
N VAL A 164 -13.13 17.07 -5.11
CA VAL A 164 -13.27 16.21 -6.30
C VAL A 164 -12.14 16.43 -7.28
N VAL A 165 -11.87 17.68 -7.64
CA VAL A 165 -10.82 18.05 -8.61
C VAL A 165 -9.45 17.64 -8.07
N GLY A 166 -9.18 17.93 -6.79
CA GLY A 166 -7.95 17.51 -6.12
C GLY A 166 -7.78 15.99 -6.11
N THR A 167 -8.86 15.24 -5.88
CA THR A 167 -8.84 13.76 -5.94
C THR A 167 -8.53 13.26 -7.33
N ILE A 168 -9.13 13.83 -8.38
CA ILE A 168 -8.88 13.41 -9.77
C ILE A 168 -7.41 13.62 -10.13
N TYR A 169 -6.88 14.82 -9.93
CA TYR A 169 -5.48 15.11 -10.23
C TYR A 169 -4.52 14.31 -9.33
N GLY A 170 -4.82 14.19 -8.03
CA GLY A 170 -4.03 13.41 -7.09
C GLY A 170 -4.00 11.91 -7.43
N ALA A 171 -5.13 11.34 -7.84
CA ALA A 171 -5.23 9.95 -8.27
C ALA A 171 -4.45 9.71 -9.56
N ILE A 172 -4.55 10.60 -10.55
CA ILE A 172 -3.81 10.49 -11.82
C ILE A 172 -2.30 10.56 -11.55
N ILE A 173 -1.85 11.60 -10.84
CA ILE A 173 -0.43 11.81 -10.56
C ILE A 173 0.13 10.71 -9.66
N GLY A 174 -0.58 10.36 -8.59
CA GLY A 174 -0.16 9.33 -7.64
C GLY A 174 -0.11 7.93 -8.26
N THR A 175 -1.11 7.59 -9.09
CA THR A 175 -1.11 6.32 -9.82
C THR A 175 0.00 6.29 -10.88
N GLY A 176 0.24 7.41 -11.59
CA GLY A 176 1.34 7.53 -12.56
C GLY A 176 2.71 7.34 -11.91
N LEU A 177 2.96 7.98 -10.76
CA LEU A 177 4.17 7.79 -9.97
C LEU A 177 4.30 6.35 -9.47
N SER A 178 3.21 5.76 -8.95
CA SER A 178 3.19 4.37 -8.50
C SER A 178 3.52 3.40 -9.64
N TYR A 179 2.99 3.65 -10.84
CA TYR A 179 3.30 2.85 -12.02
C TYR A 179 4.77 2.94 -12.42
N LEU A 180 5.35 4.14 -12.43
CA LEU A 180 6.77 4.32 -12.76
C LEU A 180 7.69 3.61 -11.76
N MET A 181 7.36 3.69 -10.47
CA MET A 181 8.10 2.97 -9.42
C MET A 181 7.94 1.46 -9.56
N GLY A 182 6.72 0.98 -9.85
CA GLY A 182 6.45 -0.44 -10.08
C GLY A 182 7.12 -0.99 -11.35
N GLY A 183 7.20 -0.20 -12.42
CA GLY A 183 7.88 -0.54 -13.66
C GLY A 183 9.39 -0.75 -13.48
N GLY A 184 10.03 0.08 -12.65
CA GLY A 184 11.44 -0.11 -12.28
C GLY A 184 11.72 -1.42 -11.53
N MET A 185 10.76 -1.87 -10.71
CA MET A 185 10.86 -3.14 -9.96
C MET A 185 10.55 -4.38 -10.82
N ASN A 186 9.72 -4.24 -11.87
CA ASN A 186 9.38 -5.34 -12.79
C ASN A 186 10.59 -5.92 -13.52
N ALA A 187 11.61 -5.10 -13.79
CA ALA A 187 12.86 -5.57 -14.40
C ALA A 187 13.64 -6.54 -13.48
N ALA A 188 13.40 -6.52 -12.17
CA ALA A 188 14.15 -7.28 -11.17
C ALA A 188 13.39 -8.51 -10.63
N ARG A 189 12.07 -8.41 -10.46
CA ARG A 189 11.16 -9.51 -10.08
C ARG A 189 9.86 -9.28 -10.84
N GLU A 190 9.27 -10.30 -11.45
CA GLU A 190 8.03 -10.25 -12.26
C GLU A 190 6.83 -9.72 -11.45
N PHE A 191 6.84 -8.42 -11.14
CA PHE A 191 5.97 -7.79 -10.17
C PHE A 191 4.77 -7.17 -10.88
N LYS A 192 3.70 -7.93 -11.06
CA LYS A 192 2.47 -7.41 -11.67
C LYS A 192 1.94 -6.22 -10.87
N TRP A 193 2.15 -5.00 -11.39
CA TRP A 193 1.61 -3.79 -10.79
C TRP A 193 0.11 -3.73 -11.06
N VAL A 194 -0.66 -3.51 -9.99
CA VAL A 194 -2.11 -3.42 -10.04
C VAL A 194 -2.54 -2.08 -9.46
N VAL A 195 -3.48 -1.41 -10.13
CA VAL A 195 -4.00 -0.12 -9.69
C VAL A 195 -4.70 -0.27 -8.33
N PRO A 196 -4.28 0.47 -7.29
CA PRO A 196 -4.83 0.33 -5.94
C PRO A 196 -6.15 1.11 -5.77
N TRP A 197 -7.22 0.62 -6.39
CA TRP A 197 -8.55 1.26 -6.35
C TRP A 197 -9.06 1.56 -4.94
N ASN A 198 -8.80 0.66 -3.99
CA ASN A 198 -9.21 0.83 -2.59
C ASN A 198 -8.55 2.06 -1.95
N ALA A 199 -7.25 2.27 -2.21
CA ALA A 199 -6.51 3.40 -1.67
C ALA A 199 -7.01 4.72 -2.29
N ILE A 200 -7.29 4.73 -3.59
CA ILE A 200 -7.86 5.88 -4.29
C ILE A 200 -9.25 6.22 -3.72
N GLY A 201 -10.08 5.20 -3.47
CA GLY A 201 -11.41 5.38 -2.87
C GLY A 201 -11.34 6.02 -1.47
N ILE A 202 -10.47 5.49 -0.60
CA ILE A 202 -10.27 6.05 0.76
C ILE A 202 -9.76 7.50 0.68
N ALA A 203 -8.79 7.77 -0.18
CA ALA A 203 -8.25 9.11 -0.37
C ALA A 203 -9.31 10.09 -0.91
N GLY A 204 -10.18 9.64 -1.83
CA GLY A 204 -11.27 10.44 -2.37
C GLY A 204 -12.31 10.80 -1.31
N VAL A 205 -12.73 9.83 -0.49
CA VAL A 205 -13.63 10.12 0.64
C VAL A 205 -12.98 11.09 1.62
N ALA A 206 -11.69 10.90 1.95
CA ALA A 206 -10.96 11.80 2.83
C ALA A 206 -10.88 13.23 2.26
N ALA A 207 -10.62 13.39 0.96
CA ALA A 207 -10.56 14.69 0.30
C ALA A 207 -11.93 15.41 0.29
N LEU A 208 -13.03 14.68 0.12
CA LEU A 208 -14.39 15.24 0.23
C LEU A 208 -14.69 15.71 1.66
N VAL A 209 -14.32 14.90 2.66
CA VAL A 209 -14.47 15.27 4.08
C VAL A 209 -13.65 16.51 4.38
N ILE A 210 -12.39 16.57 3.94
CA ILE A 210 -11.53 17.75 4.09
C ILE A 210 -12.16 18.96 3.42
N GLY A 211 -12.57 18.86 2.15
CA GLY A 211 -13.20 19.96 1.42
C GLY A 211 -14.47 20.49 2.10
N TYR A 212 -15.28 19.59 2.66
CA TYR A 212 -16.45 19.97 3.47
C TYR A 212 -16.08 20.66 4.78
N LEU A 213 -15.13 20.09 5.54
CA LEU A 213 -14.66 20.67 6.81
C LEU A 213 -14.01 22.04 6.59
N SER A 214 -13.29 22.23 5.48
CA SER A 214 -12.63 23.49 5.15
C SER A 214 -13.62 24.64 4.94
N VAL A 215 -14.87 24.35 4.59
CA VAL A 215 -15.92 25.36 4.40
C VAL A 215 -16.56 25.80 5.73
N LEU A 216 -16.44 25.00 6.80
CA LEU A 216 -17.08 25.32 8.08
C LEU A 216 -16.51 26.59 8.73
N ALA A 217 -15.20 26.81 8.61
CA ALA A 217 -14.53 27.99 9.14
C ALA A 217 -15.00 29.31 8.48
N PRO A 218 -14.98 29.46 7.14
CA PRO A 218 -15.49 30.67 6.50
C PRO A 218 -17.00 30.86 6.70
N LEU A 219 -17.80 29.79 6.70
CA LEU A 219 -19.24 29.90 6.96
C LEU A 219 -19.57 30.48 8.35
N LYS A 220 -18.78 30.13 9.37
CA LYS A 220 -18.92 30.73 10.71
C LYS A 220 -18.56 32.22 10.71
N ARG A 221 -17.50 32.63 10.01
CA ARG A 221 -17.10 34.05 9.91
C ARG A 221 -18.19 34.92 9.30
N ILE A 222 -18.76 34.50 8.15
CA ILE A 222 -19.84 35.25 7.48
C ILE A 222 -21.08 35.40 8.39
N GLY A 223 -21.39 34.39 9.21
CA GLY A 223 -22.52 34.45 10.14
C GLY A 223 -22.36 35.52 11.22
N ASN A 224 -21.15 35.72 11.73
CA ASN A 224 -20.86 36.66 12.82
C ASN A 224 -20.66 38.10 12.33
N GLU A 225 -20.09 38.30 11.13
CA GLU A 225 -19.87 39.64 10.57
C GLU A 225 -21.20 40.35 10.21
N ASN A 226 -22.19 39.62 9.70
CA ASN A 226 -23.48 40.20 9.29
C ASN A 226 -24.32 40.80 10.43
N LEU A 227 -24.03 40.53 11.71
CA LEU A 227 -24.81 41.03 12.85
C LEU A 227 -24.27 42.34 13.46
N ILE A 228 -22.98 42.63 13.28
CA ILE A 228 -22.31 43.75 13.96
C ILE A 228 -21.91 44.85 12.97
N GLU A 229 -21.52 44.49 11.74
CA GLU A 229 -21.08 45.47 10.72
C GLU A 229 -22.25 46.20 10.05
N GLY A 230 -23.43 45.57 9.95
CA GLY A 230 -24.65 46.22 9.46
C GLY A 230 -25.19 47.33 10.38
N ILE A 231 -24.66 47.47 11.60
CA ILE A 231 -24.99 48.58 12.51
C ILE A 231 -23.93 49.69 12.44
N ARG A 232 -22.75 49.40 11.88
CA ARG A 232 -21.57 50.28 11.93
C ARG A 232 -21.23 50.95 10.58
N GLU A 233 -21.75 50.45 9.47
CA GLU A 233 -21.64 51.12 8.16
C GLU A 233 -22.65 52.27 7.97
N ASP A 234 -23.63 52.43 8.87
CA ASP A 234 -24.64 53.51 8.85
C ASP A 234 -24.33 54.68 9.81
N PHE A 235 -23.12 54.76 10.38
CA PHE A 235 -22.65 55.91 11.18
C PHE A 235 -21.24 56.38 10.77
#